data_AF-A0A355F8Q2-F1
#
_entry.id   AF-A0A355F8Q2-F1
#
_cell.length_a   1.000
_cell.length_b   1.000
_cell.length_c   1.000
_cell.angle_alpha   90.00
_cell.angle_beta   90.00
_cell.angle_gamma   90.00
#
_symmetry.space_group_name_H-M   'P 1'
#
loop_
_entity.id
_entity.type
_entity.pdbx_description
1 polymer ?
#
loop_
_entity_poly.entity_id
_entity_poly.type
_entity_poly.pdbx_seq_one_letter_code
_entity_poly.pdbx_strand_id
1 'polypeptide(L)'
;VEVGGCTFLLPTLVWCEDPDHPLANTELLFPFAAVVEVPRAELPARLGPTLVCTALTADPGFRRELLDSPWIDRLNLGPVPTSRLSWDQPHEGNLFDHLYRRRAVQACG
;
A
#
# COMPACT_ATOMS: atom_id res chain seq x y z
N VAL A 1 23.27 -12.39 -7.67
CA VAL A 1 24.12 -13.56 -7.99
C VAL A 1 23.60 -14.18 -9.28
N GLU A 2 24.48 -14.56 -10.20
CA GLU A 2 24.07 -15.34 -11.37
C GLU A 2 24.36 -16.82 -11.15
N VAL A 3 23.34 -17.67 -11.34
CA VAL A 3 23.47 -19.12 -11.25
C VAL A 3 22.69 -19.73 -12.42
N GLY A 4 23.36 -20.51 -13.25
CA GLY A 4 22.71 -21.22 -14.37
C GLY A 4 22.02 -20.32 -15.41
N GLY A 5 22.50 -19.09 -15.60
CA GLY A 5 21.90 -18.12 -16.54
C GLY A 5 20.71 -17.34 -15.97
N CYS A 6 20.38 -17.53 -14.69
CA CYS A 6 19.34 -16.76 -13.99
C CYS A 6 19.97 -15.69 -13.08
N THR A 7 19.36 -14.51 -13.03
CA THR A 7 19.73 -13.41 -12.13
C THR A 7 18.91 -13.46 -10.85
N PHE A 8 19.58 -13.57 -9.71
CA PHE A 8 18.93 -13.61 -8.40
C PHE A 8 19.23 -12.33 -7.60
N LEU A 9 18.18 -11.76 -7.02
CA LEU A 9 18.21 -10.65 -6.07
C LEU A 9 17.78 -11.13 -4.69
N LEU A 10 18.44 -10.64 -3.65
CA LEU A 10 18.04 -10.91 -2.27
C LEU A 10 16.91 -9.96 -1.87
N PRO A 11 15.97 -10.42 -1.02
CA PRO A 11 15.02 -9.52 -0.37
C PRO A 11 15.75 -8.37 0.31
N THR A 12 15.33 -7.15 0.03
CA THR A 12 16.01 -5.94 0.50
C THR A 12 15.04 -5.07 1.30
N LEU A 13 15.45 -4.74 2.53
CA LEU A 13 14.77 -3.75 3.37
C LEU A 13 15.68 -2.53 3.50
N VAL A 14 15.16 -1.36 3.18
CA VAL A 14 15.89 -0.09 3.32
C VAL A 14 15.19 0.79 4.33
N TRP A 15 15.91 1.20 5.37
CA TRP A 15 15.46 2.26 6.27
C TRP A 15 15.78 3.61 5.63
N CYS A 16 14.76 4.39 5.31
CA CYS A 16 14.91 5.75 4.79
C CYS A 16 14.70 6.74 5.94
N GLU A 17 15.77 7.40 6.37
CA GLU A 17 15.71 8.46 7.39
C GLU A 17 15.06 9.75 6.86
N ASP A 18 15.17 9.98 5.55
CA ASP A 18 14.54 11.09 4.84
C ASP A 18 13.34 10.58 4.04
N PRO A 19 12.10 11.04 4.33
CA PRO A 19 10.91 10.72 3.55
C PRO A 19 10.97 11.16 2.09
N ASP A 20 11.83 12.12 1.75
CA ASP A 20 12.01 12.62 0.39
C ASP A 20 13.14 11.86 -0.35
N HIS A 21 13.73 10.84 0.30
CA HIS A 21 14.72 9.97 -0.34
C HIS A 21 14.08 9.24 -1.55
N PRO A 22 14.76 9.12 -2.70
CA PRO A 22 14.18 8.49 -3.89
C PRO A 22 13.63 7.09 -3.67
N LEU A 23 14.24 6.31 -2.76
CA LEU A 23 13.78 4.96 -2.44
C LEU A 23 12.53 4.89 -1.56
N ALA A 24 12.11 5.99 -0.92
CA ALA A 24 10.99 5.99 0.03
C ALA A 24 9.64 5.67 -0.62
N ASN A 25 9.46 6.04 -1.90
CA ASN A 25 8.21 5.84 -2.64
C ASN A 25 8.44 5.36 -4.10
N THR A 26 9.53 4.62 -4.34
CA THR A 26 9.80 4.03 -5.66
C THR A 26 9.31 2.59 -5.73
N GLU A 27 8.55 2.27 -6.78
CA GLU A 27 8.17 0.90 -7.11
C GLU A 27 9.31 0.19 -7.85
N LEU A 28 9.80 -0.91 -7.27
CA LEU A 28 10.87 -1.73 -7.85
C LEU A 28 10.36 -3.16 -8.05
N LEU A 29 10.61 -3.71 -9.23
CA LEU A 29 10.13 -5.04 -9.64
C LEU A 29 11.00 -6.18 -9.09
N PHE A 30 11.30 -6.15 -7.79
CA PHE A 30 11.93 -7.25 -7.06
C PHE A 30 11.51 -7.21 -5.58
N PRO A 31 11.81 -8.25 -4.77
CA PRO A 31 11.46 -8.26 -3.35
C PRO A 31 12.16 -7.13 -2.57
N PHE A 32 11.46 -6.00 -2.45
CA PHE A 32 11.97 -4.76 -1.89
C PHE A 32 10.91 -4.11 -1.01
N ALA A 33 11.32 -3.52 0.12
CA ALA A 33 10.48 -2.61 0.87
C ALA A 33 11.32 -1.49 1.50
N ALA A 34 10.74 -0.29 1.52
CA ALA A 34 11.26 0.85 2.26
C ALA A 34 10.51 0.98 3.60
N VAL A 35 11.26 1.23 4.66
CA VAL A 35 10.75 1.63 5.97
C VAL A 35 11.00 3.12 6.11
N VAL A 36 9.93 3.89 6.24
CA VAL A 36 9.99 5.36 6.25
C VAL A 36 9.24 5.85 7.49
N GLU A 37 9.91 6.64 8.32
CA GLU A 37 9.27 7.31 9.44
C GLU A 37 8.72 8.66 8.97
N VAL A 38 7.43 8.90 9.17
CA VAL A 38 6.79 10.17 8.83
C VAL A 38 5.91 10.63 9.99
N PRO A 39 5.82 11.96 10.23
CA PRO A 39 4.85 12.50 11.16
C PRO A 39 3.43 12.06 10.76
N ARG A 40 2.64 11.62 11.74
CA ARG A 40 1.30 11.08 11.52
C ARG A 40 0.39 12.02 10.70
N ALA A 41 0.48 13.32 10.94
CA ALA A 41 -0.33 14.33 10.23
C ALA A 41 0.03 14.46 8.74
N GLU A 42 1.23 14.06 8.33
CA GLU A 42 1.70 14.13 6.94
C GLU A 42 1.41 12.85 6.15
N LEU A 43 1.20 11.73 6.86
CA LEU A 43 1.08 10.40 6.27
C LEU A 43 0.01 10.31 5.16
N PRO A 44 -1.23 10.82 5.31
CA PRO A 44 -2.23 10.75 4.25
C PRO A 44 -1.81 11.47 2.96
N ALA A 45 -1.08 12.58 3.08
CA ALA A 45 -0.59 13.33 1.93
C ALA A 45 0.62 12.63 1.29
N ARG A 46 1.54 12.10 2.11
CA ARG A 46 2.76 11.41 1.64
C ARG A 46 2.50 10.06 0.99
N LEU A 47 1.46 9.33 1.41
CA LEU A 47 1.07 8.07 0.77
C LEU A 47 0.78 8.27 -0.74
N GLY A 48 0.20 9.41 -1.11
CA GLY A 48 -0.25 9.65 -2.48
C GLY A 48 -1.21 8.56 -2.99
N PRO A 49 -1.39 8.44 -4.31
CA PRO A 49 -2.15 7.35 -4.91
C PRO A 49 -1.62 5.98 -4.46
N THR A 50 -2.48 5.19 -3.82
CA THR A 50 -2.13 3.91 -3.22
C THR A 50 -3.11 2.84 -3.70
N LEU A 51 -2.59 1.82 -4.38
CA LEU A 51 -3.39 0.69 -4.86
C LEU A 51 -3.97 -0.11 -3.68
N VAL A 52 -3.12 -0.48 -2.71
CA VAL A 52 -3.52 -1.20 -1.50
C VAL A 52 -2.79 -0.64 -0.29
N CYS A 53 -3.55 -0.24 0.72
CA CYS A 53 -3.05 0.19 2.02
C CYS A 53 -3.49 -0.81 3.09
N THR A 54 -2.55 -1.28 3.91
CA THR A 54 -2.86 -1.98 5.16
C THR A 54 -2.55 -1.07 6.33
N ALA A 55 -3.58 -0.74 7.11
CA ALA A 55 -3.47 0.13 8.27
C ALA A 55 -3.54 -0.69 9.56
N LEU A 56 -2.44 -0.68 10.31
CA LEU A 56 -2.34 -1.31 11.62
C LEU A 56 -2.46 -0.23 12.68
N THR A 57 -3.69 0.00 13.17
CA THR A 57 -3.98 1.05 14.15
C THR A 57 -5.23 0.74 14.97
N ALA A 58 -5.22 1.13 16.23
CA ALA A 58 -6.39 1.12 17.12
C ALA A 58 -7.11 2.48 17.17
N ASP A 59 -6.53 3.53 16.59
CA ASP A 59 -7.09 4.89 16.61
C ASP A 59 -8.31 5.00 15.67
N PRO A 60 -9.53 5.19 16.22
CA PRO A 60 -10.74 5.28 15.41
C PRO A 60 -10.78 6.54 14.53
N GLY A 61 -10.15 7.63 14.99
CA GLY A 61 -10.01 8.86 14.21
C GLY A 61 -9.16 8.61 12.97
N PHE A 62 -8.03 7.90 13.13
CA PHE A 62 -7.20 7.54 11.98
C PHE A 62 -7.93 6.66 10.98
N ARG A 63 -8.65 5.67 11.49
CA ARG A 63 -9.38 4.73 10.64
C ARG A 63 -10.38 5.49 9.79
N ARG A 64 -11.07 6.48 10.37
CA ARG A 64 -11.97 7.38 9.64
C ARG A 64 -11.23 8.18 8.57
N GLU A 65 -10.11 8.81 8.93
CA GLU A 65 -9.29 9.58 7.99
C GLU A 65 -8.83 8.76 6.78
N LEU A 66 -8.34 7.53 6.99
CA LEU A 66 -7.97 6.61 5.91
C LEU A 66 -9.18 6.14 5.11
N LEU A 67 -10.32 5.94 5.78
CA LEU A 67 -11.61 5.65 5.15
C LEU A 67 -12.19 6.85 4.39
N ASP A 68 -11.73 8.07 4.60
CA ASP A 68 -12.19 9.23 3.85
C ASP A 68 -11.16 9.65 2.77
N SER A 69 -9.94 9.10 2.82
CA SER A 69 -8.89 9.37 1.83
C SER A 69 -9.33 8.97 0.42
N PRO A 70 -9.31 9.91 -0.54
CA PRO A 70 -9.61 9.59 -1.93
C PRO A 70 -8.47 8.83 -2.58
N TRP A 71 -7.25 8.84 -2.03
CA TRP A 71 -6.06 8.31 -2.68
C TRP A 71 -5.88 6.80 -2.56
N ILE A 72 -6.62 6.17 -1.65
CA ILE A 72 -6.50 4.74 -1.34
C ILE A 72 -7.63 3.99 -2.02
N ASP A 73 -7.27 3.19 -3.02
CA ASP A 73 -8.25 2.39 -3.78
C ASP A 73 -8.68 1.16 -2.97
N ARG A 74 -7.76 0.56 -2.19
CA ARG A 74 -8.08 -0.56 -1.30
C ARG A 74 -7.50 -0.36 0.09
N LEU A 75 -8.36 -0.41 1.11
CA LEU A 75 -7.97 -0.26 2.50
C LEU A 75 -8.25 -1.54 3.30
N ASN A 76 -7.20 -2.12 3.87
CA ASN A 76 -7.27 -3.18 4.86
C ASN A 76 -7.05 -2.59 6.26
N LEU A 77 -8.03 -2.73 7.15
CA LEU A 77 -7.95 -2.32 8.55
C LEU A 77 -7.63 -3.54 9.43
N GLY A 78 -6.49 -3.50 10.12
CA GLY A 78 -5.99 -4.59 10.96
C GLY A 78 -5.12 -5.60 10.20
N PRO A 79 -4.72 -6.71 10.86
CA PRO A 79 -3.76 -7.69 10.34
C PRO A 79 -4.39 -8.61 9.28
N VAL A 80 -4.79 -8.03 8.14
CA VAL A 80 -5.28 -8.78 6.98
C VAL A 80 -4.08 -9.21 6.13
N PRO A 81 -3.86 -10.52 5.91
CA PRO A 81 -2.78 -10.98 5.03
C PRO A 81 -2.97 -10.48 3.61
N THR A 82 -1.91 -9.99 2.97
CA THR A 82 -1.94 -9.49 1.59
C THR A 82 -2.41 -10.54 0.58
N SER A 83 -2.20 -11.83 0.87
CA SER A 83 -2.66 -12.96 0.05
C SER A 83 -4.15 -13.26 0.18
N ARG A 84 -4.87 -12.64 1.12
CA ARG A 84 -6.31 -12.85 1.32
C ARG A 84 -7.09 -12.07 0.27
N LEU A 85 -7.36 -12.73 -0.85
CA LEU A 85 -8.23 -12.25 -1.92
C LEU A 85 -9.68 -12.60 -1.60
N SER A 86 -10.58 -11.66 -1.85
CA SER A 86 -12.02 -11.90 -1.78
C SER A 86 -12.62 -11.64 -3.16
N TRP A 87 -13.49 -12.54 -3.62
CA TRP A 87 -14.07 -12.50 -4.97
C TRP A 87 -14.99 -11.28 -5.20
N ASP A 88 -15.45 -10.64 -4.13
CA ASP A 88 -16.26 -9.41 -4.17
C ASP A 88 -15.41 -8.14 -4.36
N GLN A 89 -14.08 -8.26 -4.38
CA GLN A 89 -13.20 -7.13 -4.61
C GLN A 89 -13.14 -6.83 -6.09
N PRO A 90 -13.40 -5.58 -6.50
CA PRO A 90 -13.47 -5.26 -7.90
C PRO A 90 -12.07 -5.39 -8.53
N HIS A 91 -11.96 -6.20 -9.58
CA HIS A 91 -10.74 -6.39 -10.38
C HIS A 91 -10.71 -5.39 -11.56
N GLU A 92 -9.51 -4.96 -11.97
CA GLU A 92 -9.30 -3.96 -13.03
C GLU A 92 -10.00 -4.28 -14.37
N GLY A 93 -10.43 -3.24 -15.12
CA GLY A 93 -10.80 -3.38 -16.54
C GLY A 93 -12.28 -3.26 -16.90
N ASN A 94 -13.09 -2.50 -16.16
CA ASN A 94 -14.52 -2.27 -16.48
C ASN A 94 -14.75 -0.82 -16.96
N LEU A 95 -15.67 -0.61 -17.92
CA LEU A 95 -16.15 0.72 -18.35
C LEU A 95 -16.58 1.64 -17.19
N PHE A 96 -17.00 1.06 -16.06
CA PHE A 96 -17.27 1.78 -14.81
C PHE A 96 -16.09 2.59 -14.28
N ASP A 97 -14.85 2.20 -14.60
CA ASP A 97 -13.61 2.85 -14.14
C ASP A 97 -13.45 4.27 -14.71
N HIS A 98 -14.18 4.60 -15.78
CA HIS A 98 -14.22 5.95 -16.36
C HIS A 98 -15.22 6.88 -15.66
N LEU A 99 -16.21 6.33 -14.93
CA LEU A 99 -17.32 7.08 -14.34
C LEU A 99 -17.24 7.13 -12.81
N TYR A 100 -16.63 6.12 -12.19
CA TYR A 100 -16.56 5.98 -10.74
C TYR A 100 -15.19 5.49 -10.29
N ARG A 101 -14.69 6.04 -9.17
CA ARG A 101 -13.50 5.51 -8.51
C ARG A 101 -13.89 4.29 -7.69
N ARG A 102 -13.31 3.14 -8.00
CA ARG A 102 -13.55 1.91 -7.25
C ARG A 102 -12.85 1.97 -5.91
N ARG A 103 -13.54 1.47 -4.88
CA ARG A 103 -12.98 1.39 -3.55
C ARG A 103 -13.37 0.11 -2.84
N ALA A 104 -12.38 -0.56 -2.26
CA ALA A 104 -12.59 -1.75 -1.46
C ALA A 104 -12.10 -1.52 -0.02
N VAL A 105 -12.89 -1.95 0.95
CA VAL A 105 -12.53 -1.88 2.37
C VAL A 105 -12.71 -3.25 3.00
N GLN A 106 -11.68 -3.71 3.70
CA GLN A 106 -11.74 -4.93 4.50
C GLN A 106 -11.32 -4.61 5.93
N ALA A 107 -12.05 -5.12 6.91
CA ALA A 107 -11.68 -5.01 8.32
C ALA A 107 -11.58 -6.41 8.94
N CYS A 108 -10.54 -6.65 9.75
CA CYS A 108 -10.53 -7.77 10.66
C CYS A 108 -11.40 -7.41 11.89
N GLY A 109 -12.31 -8.31 12.27
CA GLY A 109 -13.00 -8.26 13.56
C GLY A 109 -12.09 -8.72 14.69
#